data_AF-A6GKS3-F1
#
_entry.id   AF-A6GKS3-F1
#
_cell.length_a   1.000
_cell.length_b   1.000
_cell.length_c   1.000
_cell.angle_alpha   90.00
_cell.angle_beta   90.00
_cell.angle_gamma   90.00
#
_symmetry.space_group_name_H-M   'P 1'
#
loop_
_entity.id
_entity.type
_entity.pdbx_description
1 polymer ?
#
loop_
_entity_poly.entity_id
_entity_poly.type
_entity_poly.pdbx_seq_one_letter_code
_entity_poly.pdbx_strand_id
1 'polypeptide(L)'
;MSKSTRKLDALAALLERTGGDPRRIEAVRRAQSFRRSWIDLAETLVTVRSKHLYEKWGYGDFYEYCQDELTLKRGTVDKMTISYSTLERRAPEVLERDGVARQIPSYESLDYYHKTVGELEAFAQQPVADAEDEAANEPPVPKRGKSIAQAPSAELRQE
;
A
#
# COMPACT_ATOMS: atom_id res chain seq x y z
N MET A 1 28.42 6.58 -1.72
CA MET A 1 27.27 6.14 -2.55
C MET A 1 27.47 4.72 -3.05
N SER A 2 26.43 3.89 -3.02
CA SER A 2 26.50 2.48 -3.47
C SER A 2 26.83 2.40 -4.97
N LYS A 3 27.39 1.27 -5.43
CA LYS A 3 27.71 1.07 -6.87
C LYS A 3 26.46 1.12 -7.75
N SER A 4 25.34 0.55 -7.27
CA SER A 4 24.05 0.53 -7.98
C SER A 4 23.50 1.96 -8.16
N THR A 5 23.55 2.80 -7.13
CA THR A 5 23.12 4.20 -7.22
C THR A 5 23.91 4.97 -8.30
N ARG A 6 25.23 4.82 -8.32
CA ARG A 6 26.08 5.46 -9.35
C ARG A 6 25.76 5.00 -10.77
N LYS A 7 25.44 3.72 -10.96
CA LYS A 7 25.02 3.19 -12.27
C LYS A 7 23.72 3.83 -12.74
N LEU A 8 22.73 3.94 -11.86
CA LEU A 8 21.44 4.56 -12.18
C LEU A 8 21.60 6.06 -12.49
N ASP A 9 22.45 6.77 -11.76
CA ASP A 9 22.71 8.20 -12.00
C ASP A 9 23.34 8.42 -13.38
N ALA A 10 24.33 7.60 -13.73
CA ALA A 10 24.99 7.65 -15.04
C ALA A 10 24.02 7.31 -16.18
N LEU A 11 23.16 6.30 -15.98
CA LEU A 11 22.15 5.89 -16.97
C LEU A 11 21.11 6.98 -17.20
N ALA A 12 20.58 7.60 -16.14
CA ALA A 12 19.62 8.69 -16.28
C ALA A 12 20.21 9.86 -17.06
N ALA A 13 21.43 10.30 -16.70
CA ALA A 13 22.11 11.38 -17.41
C ALA A 13 22.40 11.06 -18.88
N LEU A 14 22.73 9.80 -19.19
CA LEU A 14 22.92 9.34 -20.57
C LEU A 14 21.62 9.42 -21.38
N LEU A 15 20.52 8.88 -20.83
CA LEU A 15 19.22 8.86 -21.50
C LEU A 15 18.70 10.29 -21.72
N GLU A 16 18.85 11.18 -20.74
CA GLU A 16 18.45 12.60 -20.88
C GLU A 16 19.24 13.31 -21.97
N ARG A 17 20.56 13.12 -22.03
CA ARG A 17 21.41 13.74 -23.06
C ARG A 17 21.13 13.23 -24.46
N THR A 18 20.73 11.97 -24.59
CA THR A 18 20.49 11.32 -25.90
C THR A 18 19.04 11.46 -26.37
N GLY A 19 18.15 12.07 -25.58
CA GLY A 19 16.73 12.17 -25.90
C GLY A 19 16.02 10.81 -25.87
N GLY A 20 16.40 9.94 -24.94
CA GLY A 20 15.78 8.62 -24.75
C GLY A 20 14.28 8.72 -24.43
N ASP A 21 13.59 7.57 -24.50
CA ASP A 21 12.15 7.49 -24.19
C ASP A 21 11.85 8.09 -22.79
N PRO A 22 10.95 9.08 -22.70
CA PRO A 22 10.56 9.70 -21.43
C PRO A 22 10.11 8.68 -20.37
N ARG A 23 9.43 7.60 -20.78
CA ARG A 23 8.97 6.54 -19.85
C ARG A 23 10.13 5.75 -19.27
N ARG A 24 11.20 5.54 -20.05
CA ARG A 24 12.42 4.85 -19.60
C ARG A 24 13.21 5.72 -18.64
N ILE A 25 13.34 7.02 -18.95
CA ILE A 25 13.98 8.01 -18.07
C ILE A 25 13.25 8.05 -16.73
N GLU A 26 11.92 8.15 -16.75
CA GLU A 26 11.11 8.18 -15.53
C GLU A 26 11.30 6.91 -14.68
N ALA A 27 11.32 5.73 -15.29
CA ALA A 27 11.57 4.48 -14.57
C ALA A 27 12.92 4.48 -13.85
N VAL A 28 13.97 4.99 -14.49
CA VAL A 28 15.31 5.10 -13.88
C VAL A 28 15.31 6.12 -12.73
N ARG A 29 14.64 7.27 -12.90
CA ARG A 29 14.52 8.31 -11.85
C ARG A 29 13.77 7.80 -10.62
N ARG A 30 12.65 7.09 -10.82
CA ARG A 30 11.91 6.48 -9.71
C ARG A 30 12.70 5.36 -9.04
N ALA A 31 13.51 4.62 -9.79
CA ALA A 31 14.42 3.62 -9.21
C ALA A 31 15.49 4.26 -8.32
N GLN A 32 16.03 5.44 -8.68
CA GLN A 32 16.94 6.20 -7.82
C GLN A 32 16.28 6.63 -6.50
N SER A 33 15.00 7.02 -6.57
CA SER A 33 14.22 7.51 -5.43
C SER A 33 13.41 6.44 -4.70
N PHE A 34 13.64 5.15 -4.99
CA PHE A 34 12.88 4.03 -4.45
C PHE A 34 12.73 4.04 -2.91
N ARG A 35 13.78 4.45 -2.19
CA ARG A 35 13.75 4.50 -0.71
C ARG A 35 12.86 5.61 -0.16
N ARG A 36 12.55 6.63 -0.96
CA ARG A 36 11.67 7.74 -0.58
C ARG A 36 10.21 7.40 -0.89
N SER A 37 9.97 6.86 -2.08
CA SER A 37 8.65 6.36 -2.47
C SER A 37 8.81 5.07 -3.25
N TRP A 38 8.39 3.97 -2.65
CA TRP A 38 8.28 2.70 -3.36
C TRP A 38 7.05 2.67 -4.26
N ILE A 39 6.00 3.44 -3.93
CA ILE A 39 4.72 3.47 -4.65
C ILE A 39 4.94 3.99 -6.07
N ASP A 40 5.65 5.11 -6.23
CA ASP A 40 5.87 5.73 -7.54
C ASP A 40 6.62 4.76 -8.47
N LEU A 41 7.64 4.07 -7.95
CA LEU A 41 8.36 3.08 -8.74
C LEU A 41 7.46 1.89 -9.08
N ALA A 42 6.65 1.41 -8.14
CA ALA A 42 5.75 0.27 -8.38
C ALA A 42 4.72 0.58 -9.46
N GLU A 43 4.11 1.77 -9.44
CA GLU A 43 3.21 2.26 -10.48
C GLU A 43 3.89 2.23 -11.86
N THR A 44 5.12 2.76 -11.94
CA THR A 44 5.88 2.75 -13.20
C THR A 44 6.18 1.33 -13.66
N LEU A 45 6.58 0.43 -12.76
CA LEU A 45 6.84 -0.97 -13.09
C LEU A 45 5.59 -1.67 -13.61
N VAL A 46 4.43 -1.45 -12.98
CA VAL A 46 3.15 -1.98 -13.46
C VAL A 46 2.82 -1.45 -14.85
N THR A 47 3.04 -0.16 -15.09
CA THR A 47 2.83 0.47 -16.41
C THR A 47 3.78 -0.07 -17.48
N VAL A 48 5.06 -0.23 -17.15
CA VAL A 48 6.07 -0.80 -18.07
C VAL A 48 5.70 -2.23 -18.45
N ARG A 49 5.28 -3.03 -17.47
CA ARG A 49 4.85 -4.41 -17.68
C ARG A 49 3.57 -4.48 -18.51
N SER A 50 2.54 -3.71 -18.17
CA SER A 50 1.23 -3.78 -18.85
C SER A 50 1.28 -3.29 -20.29
N LYS A 51 2.17 -2.34 -20.61
CA LYS A 51 2.33 -1.78 -21.96
C LYS A 51 3.50 -2.40 -22.74
N HIS A 52 4.15 -3.43 -22.20
CA HIS A 52 5.30 -4.08 -22.81
C HIS A 52 6.40 -3.09 -23.26
N LEU A 53 6.62 -2.01 -22.49
CA LEU A 53 7.55 -0.94 -22.90
C LEU A 53 9.00 -1.43 -22.98
N TYR A 54 9.34 -2.45 -22.18
CA TYR A 54 10.66 -3.06 -22.16
C TYR A 54 11.05 -3.65 -23.53
N GLU A 55 10.09 -4.15 -24.32
CA GLU A 55 10.34 -4.69 -25.67
C GLU A 55 10.79 -3.58 -26.64
N LYS A 56 10.17 -2.41 -26.55
CA LYS A 56 10.56 -1.23 -27.36
C LYS A 56 11.96 -0.74 -27.03
N TRP A 57 12.45 -1.06 -25.84
CA TRP A 57 13.79 -0.71 -25.37
C TRP A 57 14.83 -1.79 -25.68
N GLY A 58 14.42 -2.89 -26.32
CA GLY A 58 15.29 -3.96 -26.78
C GLY A 58 15.43 -5.15 -25.84
N TYR A 59 14.59 -5.25 -24.79
CA TYR A 59 14.62 -6.36 -23.83
C TYR A 59 13.63 -7.45 -24.21
N GLY A 60 14.05 -8.71 -24.10
CA GLY A 60 13.18 -9.86 -24.37
C GLY A 60 12.25 -10.19 -23.20
N ASP A 61 12.67 -9.88 -21.97
CA ASP A 61 11.90 -10.10 -20.75
C ASP A 61 11.83 -8.84 -19.88
N PHE A 62 10.69 -8.62 -19.23
CA PHE A 62 10.49 -7.49 -18.31
C PHE A 62 11.49 -7.49 -17.15
N TYR A 63 11.83 -8.67 -16.64
CA TYR A 63 12.74 -8.80 -15.51
C TYR A 63 14.20 -8.63 -15.91
N GLU A 64 14.55 -8.94 -17.16
CA GLU A 64 15.87 -8.63 -17.73
C GLU A 64 16.10 -7.12 -17.71
N TYR A 65 15.14 -6.34 -18.21
CA TYR A 65 15.17 -4.87 -18.11
C TYR A 65 15.34 -4.39 -16.67
N CYS A 66 14.53 -4.93 -15.75
CA CYS A 66 14.57 -4.52 -14.34
C CYS A 66 15.91 -4.86 -13.67
N GLN A 67 16.51 -6.00 -14.01
CA GLN A 67 17.78 -6.44 -13.45
C GLN A 67 18.96 -5.66 -14.03
N ASP A 68 18.95 -5.39 -15.32
CA ASP A 68 20.06 -4.77 -16.04
C ASP A 68 20.10 -3.27 -15.87
N GLU A 69 18.99 -2.57 -16.11
CA GLU A 69 18.94 -1.11 -15.97
C GLU A 69 18.65 -0.68 -14.56
N LEU A 70 17.58 -1.21 -13.97
CA LEU A 70 17.09 -0.74 -12.67
C LEU A 70 17.82 -1.38 -11.49
N THR A 71 18.66 -2.39 -11.73
CA THR A 71 19.39 -3.16 -10.71
C THR A 71 18.48 -3.81 -9.65
N LEU A 72 17.25 -4.14 -10.04
CA LEU A 72 16.24 -4.75 -9.18
C LEU A 72 16.23 -6.27 -9.35
N LYS A 73 16.19 -6.98 -8.22
CA LYS A 73 15.99 -8.44 -8.23
C LYS A 73 14.54 -8.76 -8.56
N ARG A 74 14.32 -9.86 -9.29
CA ARG A 74 12.98 -10.40 -9.62
C ARG A 74 12.02 -10.41 -8.44
N GLY A 75 12.41 -10.99 -7.30
CA GLY A 75 11.55 -11.03 -6.12
C GLY A 75 11.18 -9.66 -5.53
N THR A 76 11.99 -8.63 -5.72
CA THR A 76 11.65 -7.25 -5.33
C THR A 76 10.60 -6.68 -6.27
N VAL A 77 10.79 -6.88 -7.58
CA VAL A 77 9.85 -6.43 -8.63
C VAL A 77 8.48 -7.08 -8.43
N ASP A 78 8.45 -8.38 -8.16
CA ASP A 78 7.20 -9.12 -7.91
C ASP A 78 6.46 -8.55 -6.69
N LYS A 79 7.17 -8.41 -5.55
CA LYS A 79 6.57 -7.82 -4.34
C LYS A 79 6.01 -6.43 -4.58
N MET A 80 6.73 -5.57 -5.30
CA MET A 80 6.29 -4.21 -5.58
C MET A 80 5.03 -4.20 -6.45
N THR A 81 5.07 -4.90 -7.59
CA THR A 81 3.96 -4.90 -8.53
C THR A 81 2.71 -5.56 -7.95
N ILE A 82 2.86 -6.65 -7.19
CA ILE A 82 1.74 -7.32 -6.51
C ILE A 82 1.14 -6.42 -5.43
N SER A 83 1.98 -5.81 -4.57
CA SER A 83 1.51 -4.92 -3.51
C SER A 83 0.78 -3.71 -4.07
N TYR A 84 1.34 -3.07 -5.10
CA TYR A 84 0.71 -1.90 -5.73
C TYR A 84 -0.65 -2.26 -6.35
N SER A 85 -0.72 -3.29 -7.20
CA SER A 85 -2.00 -3.71 -7.79
C SER A 85 -3.02 -4.20 -6.76
N THR A 86 -2.57 -4.70 -5.61
CA THR A 86 -3.46 -5.07 -4.51
C THR A 86 -4.07 -3.84 -3.84
N LEU A 87 -3.25 -2.81 -3.57
CA LEU A 87 -3.72 -1.55 -3.01
C LEU A 87 -4.66 -0.83 -3.99
N GLU A 88 -4.27 -0.73 -5.26
CA GLU A 88 -5.09 -0.13 -6.32
C GLU A 88 -6.50 -0.75 -6.38
N ARG A 89 -6.61 -2.08 -6.23
CA ARG A 89 -7.89 -2.79 -6.29
C ARG A 89 -8.69 -2.77 -4.98
N ARG A 90 -8.03 -2.89 -3.83
CA ARG A 90 -8.70 -3.15 -2.54
C ARG A 90 -8.81 -1.92 -1.65
N ALA A 91 -7.90 -0.96 -1.79
CA ALA A 91 -7.79 0.23 -0.95
C ALA A 91 -7.18 1.40 -1.75
N PRO A 92 -7.82 1.84 -2.86
CA PRO A 92 -7.28 2.90 -3.70
C PRO A 92 -7.08 4.21 -2.94
N GLU A 93 -7.89 4.46 -1.91
CA GLU A 93 -7.76 5.62 -1.03
C GLU A 93 -6.49 5.63 -0.18
N VAL A 94 -5.68 4.56 -0.20
CA VAL A 94 -4.34 4.53 0.40
C VAL A 94 -3.31 5.15 -0.52
N LEU A 95 -3.48 5.02 -1.85
CA LEU A 95 -2.56 5.60 -2.84
C LEU A 95 -2.67 7.12 -2.91
N GLU A 96 -3.86 7.67 -2.60
CA GLU A 96 -4.13 9.11 -2.55
C GLU A 96 -3.65 9.79 -1.25
N ARG A 97 -3.19 9.02 -0.25
CA ARG A 97 -2.77 9.57 1.04
C ARG A 97 -1.34 10.10 0.94
N ASP A 98 -1.14 11.32 1.42
CA ASP A 98 0.19 11.90 1.63
C ASP A 98 0.98 11.23 2.79
N GLY A 99 0.30 10.43 3.61
CA GLY A 99 0.87 9.78 4.81
C GLY A 99 1.06 10.71 6.01
N VAL A 100 0.63 11.98 5.90
CA VAL A 100 0.81 13.03 6.91
C VAL A 100 -0.54 13.55 7.41
N ALA A 101 -1.56 13.61 6.55
CA ALA A 101 -2.87 14.18 6.85
C ALA A 101 -3.75 13.31 7.76
N ARG A 102 -3.57 11.98 7.75
CA ARG A 102 -4.26 11.08 8.71
C ARG A 102 -3.31 10.72 9.84
N GLN A 103 -3.69 11.10 11.06
CA GLN A 103 -2.98 10.63 12.25
C GLN A 103 -2.91 9.11 12.27
N ILE A 104 -1.70 8.58 12.40
CA ILE A 104 -1.47 7.17 12.67
C ILE A 104 -2.10 6.88 14.04
N PRO A 105 -2.94 5.83 14.17
CA PRO A 105 -3.53 5.48 15.46
C PRO A 105 -2.46 5.32 16.54
N SER A 106 -2.76 5.75 17.76
CA SER A 106 -1.87 5.51 18.89
C SER A 106 -1.78 4.01 19.17
N TYR A 107 -0.66 3.58 19.76
CA TYR A 107 -0.48 2.20 20.18
C TYR A 107 -1.61 1.73 21.12
N GLU A 108 -2.07 2.61 22.01
CA GLU A 108 -3.20 2.36 22.92
C GLU A 108 -4.51 2.09 22.16
N SER A 109 -4.75 2.79 21.03
CA SER A 109 -5.93 2.56 20.19
C SER A 109 -5.91 1.17 19.55
N LEU A 110 -4.72 0.69 19.17
CA LEU A 110 -4.54 -0.67 18.63
C LEU A 110 -4.75 -1.73 19.71
N ASP A 111 -4.19 -1.53 20.91
CA ASP A 111 -4.39 -2.43 22.05
C ASP A 111 -5.87 -2.51 22.45
N TYR A 112 -6.58 -1.38 22.43
CA TYR A 112 -8.01 -1.34 22.68
C TYR A 112 -8.80 -2.08 21.59
N TYR A 113 -8.46 -1.90 20.31
CA TYR A 113 -9.08 -2.65 19.21
C TYR A 113 -8.87 -4.16 19.36
N HIS A 114 -7.64 -4.61 19.64
CA HIS A 114 -7.36 -6.03 19.85
C HIS A 114 -8.13 -6.61 21.04
N LYS A 115 -8.23 -5.88 22.15
CA LYS A 115 -9.04 -6.28 23.30
C LYS A 115 -10.52 -6.34 22.94
N THR A 116 -11.07 -5.28 22.35
CA THR A 116 -12.52 -5.20 22.16
C THR A 116 -13.03 -5.94 20.93
N VAL A 117 -12.41 -5.73 19.76
CA VAL A 117 -12.84 -6.34 18.50
C VAL A 117 -12.28 -7.75 18.36
N GLY A 118 -11.06 -8.02 18.82
CA GLY A 118 -10.51 -9.38 18.86
C GLY A 118 -11.31 -10.31 19.78
N GLU A 119 -11.76 -9.82 20.93
CA GLU A 119 -12.68 -10.58 21.79
C GLU A 119 -14.06 -10.74 21.12
N LEU A 120 -14.61 -9.70 20.48
CA LEU A 120 -15.89 -9.77 19.78
C LEU A 120 -15.89 -10.77 18.61
N GLU A 121 -14.82 -10.84 17.82
CA GLU A 121 -14.66 -11.83 16.75
C GLU A 121 -14.55 -13.25 17.33
N ALA A 122 -13.85 -13.44 18.46
CA ALA A 122 -13.80 -14.71 19.16
C ALA A 122 -15.18 -15.14 19.73
N PHE A 123 -15.97 -14.18 20.23
CA PHE A 123 -17.35 -14.41 20.66
C PHE A 123 -18.29 -14.72 19.48
N ALA A 124 -18.12 -14.05 18.34
CA ALA A 124 -18.93 -14.27 17.15
C ALA A 124 -18.64 -15.63 16.46
N GLN A 125 -17.45 -16.19 16.66
CA GLN A 125 -17.05 -17.49 16.10
C GLN A 125 -17.40 -18.68 17.00
N GLN A 126 -17.94 -18.47 18.20
CA GLN A 126 -18.50 -19.56 18.98
C GLN A 126 -19.76 -20.09 18.27
N PRO A 127 -19.85 -21.39 17.98
CA PRO A 127 -21.09 -21.97 17.47
C PRO A 127 -22.15 -21.76 18.54
N VAL A 128 -23.27 -21.15 18.16
CA VAL A 128 -24.48 -21.15 18.97
C VAL A 128 -24.89 -22.60 19.16
N ALA A 129 -24.47 -23.20 20.29
CA ALA A 129 -24.98 -24.48 20.71
C ALA A 129 -26.48 -24.30 20.95
N ASP A 130 -27.28 -25.14 20.29
CA ASP A 130 -28.74 -25.10 20.28
C ASP A 130 -29.29 -24.96 21.71
N ALA A 131 -29.86 -23.78 22.00
CA ALA A 131 -30.55 -23.51 23.25
C ALA A 131 -32.04 -23.86 23.08
N GLU A 132 -32.35 -25.15 23.21
CA GLU A 132 -33.69 -25.59 23.59
C GLU A 132 -33.79 -25.58 25.13
N ASP A 133 -34.72 -24.75 25.62
CA ASP A 133 -35.35 -24.72 26.96
C ASP A 133 -34.45 -24.79 28.21
N GLU A 134 -34.19 -23.62 28.84
CA GLU A 134 -34.42 -23.48 30.28
C GLU A 134 -34.61 -22.01 30.69
N ALA A 135 -35.87 -21.61 30.88
CA ALA A 135 -36.26 -20.32 31.45
C ALA A 135 -35.96 -20.28 32.97
N ALA A 136 -34.71 -20.01 33.39
CA ALA A 136 -34.39 -19.54 34.75
C ALA A 136 -32.90 -19.19 34.96
N ASN A 137 -32.25 -18.39 34.08
CA ASN A 137 -31.08 -17.62 34.50
C ASN A 137 -30.76 -16.55 33.45
N GLU A 138 -30.95 -15.28 33.78
CA GLU A 138 -30.69 -14.18 32.86
C GLU A 138 -29.16 -13.92 32.82
N PRO A 139 -28.45 -14.14 31.69
CA PRO A 139 -27.04 -13.83 31.59
C PRO A 139 -26.84 -12.30 31.59
N PRO A 140 -25.73 -11.77 32.16
CA PRO A 140 -25.53 -10.33 32.21
C PRO A 140 -25.33 -9.79 30.80
N VAL A 141 -26.35 -9.12 30.26
CA VAL A 141 -26.26 -8.35 29.03
C VAL A 141 -25.17 -7.28 29.22
N PRO A 142 -24.11 -7.25 28.40
CA PRO A 142 -23.14 -6.17 28.48
C PRO A 142 -23.86 -4.87 28.13
N LYS A 143 -23.97 -3.98 29.13
CA LYS A 143 -24.58 -2.66 28.98
C LYS A 143 -23.90 -1.96 27.81
N ARG A 144 -24.62 -1.74 26.70
CA ARG A 144 -24.20 -0.83 25.63
C ARG A 144 -23.82 0.49 26.31
N GLY A 145 -22.52 0.76 26.38
CA GLY A 145 -21.99 2.05 26.82
C GLY A 145 -22.67 3.13 25.98
N LYS A 146 -23.05 4.22 26.64
CA LYS A 146 -23.70 5.39 26.01
C LYS A 146 -23.02 5.69 24.68
N SER A 147 -23.84 5.79 23.63
CA SER A 147 -23.47 6.32 22.32
C SER A 147 -22.44 7.43 22.48
N ILE A 148 -21.22 7.18 21.99
CA ILE A 148 -20.22 8.23 21.88
C ILE A 148 -20.85 9.28 20.97
N ALA A 149 -20.96 10.51 21.47
CA ALA A 149 -21.52 11.62 20.72
C ALA A 149 -20.79 11.72 19.38
N GLN A 150 -21.57 11.73 18.30
CA GLN A 150 -21.09 12.06 16.97
C GLN A 150 -20.29 13.37 17.06
N ALA A 151 -19.02 13.34 16.67
CA ALA A 151 -18.21 14.54 16.60
C ALA A 151 -18.94 15.57 15.72
N PRO A 152 -19.02 16.86 16.12
CA PRO A 152 -19.74 17.84 15.33
C PRO A 152 -19.06 17.97 13.96
N SER A 153 -19.87 17.85 12.91
CA SER A 153 -19.49 18.17 11.54
C SER A 153 -18.88 19.56 11.51
N ALA A 154 -17.68 19.69 10.92
CA ALA A 154 -17.07 20.98 10.65
C ALA A 154 -17.93 21.71 9.60
N GLU A 155 -18.91 22.48 10.08
CA GLU A 155 -19.62 23.41 9.23
C GLU A 155 -18.65 24.50 8.76
N LEU A 156 -18.58 24.54 7.44
CA LEU A 156 -18.11 25.60 6.57
C LEU A 156 -18.49 26.99 7.13
N ARG A 157 -17.53 27.70 7.75
CA ARG A 157 -17.68 29.15 7.92
C ARG A 157 -17.39 29.83 6.59
N GLN A 158 -18.47 30.15 5.88
CA GLN A 158 -18.50 31.35 5.07
C GLN A 158 -18.43 32.56 6.02
N GLU A 159 -17.40 33.38 5.86
CA GLU A 159 -17.43 34.86 5.79
C GLU A 159 -15.99 35.38 5.58
#